data_AF-A0ABC9DGP2-F1
#
_entry.id   AF-A0ABC9DGP2-F1
#
_cell.length_a   1.000
_cell.length_b   1.000
_cell.length_c   1.000
_cell.angle_alpha   90.00
_cell.angle_beta   90.00
_cell.angle_gamma   90.00
#
_symmetry.space_group_name_H-M   'P 1'
#
loop_
_entity.id
_entity.type
_entity.pdbx_description
1 polymer ?
#
loop_
_entity_poly.entity_id
_entity_poly.type
_entity_poly.pdbx_seq_one_letter_code
_entity_poly.pdbx_strand_id
1 'polypeptide(L)'
;MGSVAMDSDYGAPRELSPLQKARALYQPELPPCLQGTTVRVEYGDAAIAADVAGAHVISQAFPHTYGQPLAHFLEKMASVPDATIITEHPVVRVGIVFSGRQSPGGHNVIWGLYDAIKAHNPNSKLIGFLGGTDGLFAQKTMEITEETLSSYKNQGGYDMLGRTRDQIRTTEQVKAAMATCQALKLDALVIIGGVTSNTDAAQLAETFAELKCPTKVVGVPVTLNGDLKNEFVETTVGFDTICKVNSQLISNVCTDALSAEKYYYFIRLMGRKASHVALECALQSHPNMVILGEEVSMSKLTIFDITKQICDAVQARAEKDKYHGVVLIPEGLVESIPELYALLQEIHGLHNKGVSVENISSHLSPWASALFEFLPPFIRKQLLLHPESDDSAQLSQIETEKLLAQLVETEMNKRLKEGTYKGKKFNAICHFFGYQARGALPSKFDCDYGYVLGHVCYHILAAGLNGYMATVTNLKSPVSKWKCGAAPITSMMTVKRWSRGPTTSQIGKPAVHMAGVDLKGKAYELLRQNSSSFLMEDIYRNPGPLQFEGPGAETKPISLSVEDRDYMGRIKQLQEYLEKVKSIVKPGCSQDVLKAAVSAMASVTDMLTIMSSPSFSGQATI
;
A
#
# COMPACT_ATOMS: atom_id res chain seq x y z
N MET A 1 3.47 -2.80 -33.43
CA MET A 1 2.21 -3.25 -34.05
C MET A 1 1.12 -2.25 -33.69
N GLY A 2 0.37 -1.79 -34.71
CA GLY A 2 -0.77 -0.86 -34.72
C GLY A 2 -1.09 -0.04 -33.47
N SER A 3 -0.97 1.29 -33.57
CA SER A 3 -1.66 2.23 -32.69
C SER A 3 -3.17 2.08 -32.91
N VAL A 4 -3.83 1.25 -32.12
CA VAL A 4 -5.27 1.33 -31.95
C VAL A 4 -5.51 2.67 -31.27
N ALA A 5 -5.96 3.67 -32.03
CA ALA A 5 -6.66 4.79 -31.44
C ALA A 5 -7.92 4.18 -30.78
N MET A 6 -7.82 3.89 -29.48
CA MET A 6 -9.02 3.62 -28.70
C MET A 6 -9.77 4.95 -28.62
N ASP A 7 -10.79 5.13 -29.47
CA ASP A 7 -11.94 5.96 -29.15
C ASP A 7 -12.50 5.41 -27.84
N SER A 8 -11.94 5.89 -26.74
CA SER A 8 -12.32 5.52 -25.39
C SER A 8 -13.15 6.67 -24.88
N ASP A 9 -14.39 6.37 -24.47
CA ASP A 9 -15.36 7.33 -23.93
C ASP A 9 -14.94 7.82 -22.53
N TYR A 10 -13.69 8.27 -22.37
CA TYR A 10 -13.19 8.84 -21.13
C TYR A 10 -13.99 10.08 -20.77
N GLY A 11 -14.40 10.16 -19.51
CA GLY A 11 -15.18 11.29 -19.01
C GLY A 11 -16.59 11.39 -19.57
N ALA A 12 -17.05 10.46 -20.41
CA ALA A 12 -18.42 10.44 -20.88
C ALA A 12 -19.38 10.09 -19.72
N PRO A 13 -20.56 10.72 -19.64
CA PRO A 13 -21.58 10.36 -18.67
C PRO A 13 -21.97 8.89 -18.78
N ARG A 14 -22.14 8.22 -17.64
CA ARG A 14 -22.52 6.80 -17.57
C ARG A 14 -23.98 6.63 -17.14
N GLU A 15 -24.64 5.62 -17.70
CA GLU A 15 -25.91 5.15 -17.15
C GLU A 15 -25.66 4.42 -15.83
N LEU A 16 -26.21 4.95 -14.74
CA LEU A 16 -26.05 4.42 -13.40
C LEU A 16 -27.25 3.57 -12.98
N SER A 17 -26.98 2.41 -12.36
CA SER A 17 -28.00 1.61 -11.68
C SER A 17 -28.66 2.39 -10.51
N PRO A 18 -29.85 1.98 -10.01
CA PRO A 18 -30.49 2.65 -8.88
C PRO A 18 -29.59 2.80 -7.65
N LEU A 19 -28.81 1.76 -7.33
CA LEU A 19 -27.85 1.81 -6.22
C LEU A 19 -26.73 2.82 -6.48
N GLN A 20 -26.17 2.86 -7.69
CA GLN A 20 -25.13 3.81 -8.04
C GLN A 20 -25.63 5.25 -8.00
N LYS A 21 -26.87 5.51 -8.46
CA LYS A 21 -27.54 6.81 -8.35
C LYS A 21 -27.68 7.23 -6.89
N ALA A 22 -28.15 6.33 -6.02
CA ALA A 22 -28.24 6.60 -4.59
C ALA A 22 -26.86 6.87 -3.97
N ARG A 23 -25.83 6.11 -4.35
CA ARG A 23 -24.46 6.32 -3.86
C ARG A 23 -23.83 7.62 -4.35
N ALA A 24 -24.14 8.08 -5.56
CA ALA A 24 -23.65 9.36 -6.05
C ALA A 24 -24.16 10.56 -5.21
N LEU A 25 -25.26 10.39 -4.46
CA LEU A 25 -25.80 11.43 -3.56
C LEU A 25 -25.06 11.53 -2.23
N TYR A 26 -24.33 10.49 -1.81
CA TYR A 26 -23.56 10.52 -0.57
C TYR A 26 -22.51 11.65 -0.63
N GLN A 27 -22.53 12.53 0.37
CA GLN A 27 -21.55 13.62 0.50
C GLN A 27 -20.49 13.20 1.51
N PRO A 28 -19.23 13.01 1.08
CA PRO A 28 -18.14 12.70 1.97
C PRO A 28 -17.96 13.78 3.05
N GLU A 29 -17.62 13.35 4.25
CA GLU A 29 -17.37 14.28 5.36
C GLU A 29 -16.00 14.96 5.19
N LEU A 30 -15.90 16.24 5.59
CA LEU A 30 -14.65 17.01 5.53
C LEU A 30 -14.21 17.43 6.94
N PRO A 31 -12.96 17.13 7.36
CA PRO A 31 -12.42 17.55 8.65
C PRO A 31 -12.42 19.07 8.82
N PRO A 32 -12.62 19.61 10.04
CA PRO A 32 -12.68 21.05 10.30
C PRO A 32 -11.47 21.86 9.79
N CYS A 33 -10.28 21.24 9.72
CA CYS A 33 -9.07 21.89 9.23
C CYS A 33 -9.02 22.15 7.72
N LEU A 34 -9.91 21.54 6.93
CA LEU A 34 -10.00 21.74 5.48
C LEU A 34 -11.26 22.53 5.09
N GLN A 35 -12.09 22.94 6.06
CA GLN A 35 -13.32 23.66 5.80
C GLN A 35 -13.07 25.15 5.58
N GLY A 36 -13.82 25.73 4.63
CA GLY A 36 -13.70 27.13 4.24
C GLY A 36 -12.57 27.37 3.25
N THR A 37 -12.18 28.63 3.10
CA THR A 37 -11.19 29.07 2.10
C THR A 37 -9.90 29.60 2.74
N THR A 38 -9.74 29.52 4.06
CA THR A 38 -8.50 29.95 4.72
C THR A 38 -7.61 28.75 4.96
N VAL A 39 -6.46 28.68 4.29
CA VAL A 39 -5.48 27.62 4.51
C VAL A 39 -4.53 28.06 5.61
N ARG A 40 -4.44 27.27 6.68
CA ARG A 40 -3.49 27.50 7.78
C ARG A 40 -2.52 26.35 7.84
N VAL A 41 -1.23 26.65 7.72
CA VAL A 41 -0.17 25.64 7.74
C VAL A 41 0.83 25.93 8.85
N GLU A 42 1.10 24.90 9.65
CA GLU A 42 2.19 24.86 10.62
C GLU A 42 3.28 23.94 10.09
N TYR A 43 4.52 24.40 10.13
CA TYR A 43 5.68 23.61 9.73
C TYR A 43 6.31 22.98 10.97
N GLY A 44 6.40 21.65 10.95
CA GLY A 44 7.09 20.88 11.97
C GLY A 44 8.59 20.74 11.69
N ASP A 45 9.19 19.75 12.33
CA ASP A 45 10.61 19.42 12.16
C ASP A 45 10.93 18.91 10.75
N ALA A 46 12.20 19.03 10.37
CA ALA A 46 12.75 18.45 9.15
C ALA A 46 12.54 16.93 9.14
N ALA A 47 11.84 16.41 8.13
CA ALA A 47 11.60 14.98 8.00
C ALA A 47 12.77 14.31 7.30
N ILE A 48 13.49 13.45 8.02
CA ILE A 48 14.55 12.61 7.47
C ILE A 48 14.02 11.21 7.16
N ALA A 49 14.73 10.49 6.29
CA ALA A 49 14.41 9.09 6.00
C ALA A 49 14.49 8.23 7.27
N ALA A 50 13.48 7.39 7.49
CA ALA A 50 13.41 6.51 8.66
C ALA A 50 14.59 5.51 8.74
N ASP A 51 15.12 5.08 7.60
CA ASP A 51 16.33 4.24 7.55
C ASP A 51 17.60 5.11 7.54
N VAL A 52 18.23 5.22 8.72
CA VAL A 52 19.49 5.96 8.93
C VAL A 52 20.61 5.43 8.03
N ALA A 53 20.63 4.12 7.73
CA ALA A 53 21.68 3.54 6.88
C ALA A 53 21.51 3.95 5.41
N GLY A 54 20.28 4.18 4.96
CA GLY A 54 19.95 4.67 3.62
C GLY A 54 19.99 6.19 3.48
N ALA A 55 19.88 6.93 4.58
CA ALA A 55 19.71 8.38 4.60
C ALA A 55 20.74 9.15 3.76
N HIS A 56 22.01 8.77 3.84
CA HIS A 56 23.07 9.42 3.05
C HIS A 56 22.84 9.26 1.53
N VAL A 57 22.51 8.05 1.08
CA VAL A 57 22.25 7.77 -0.35
C VAL A 57 21.00 8.51 -0.82
N ILE A 58 19.96 8.57 0.01
CA ILE A 58 18.74 9.32 -0.30
C ILE A 58 19.05 10.81 -0.41
N SER A 59 19.79 11.38 0.55
CA SER A 59 20.15 12.81 0.53
C SER A 59 20.97 13.20 -0.70
N GLN A 60 21.85 12.30 -1.19
CA GLN A 60 22.61 12.52 -2.41
C GLN A 60 21.75 12.42 -3.68
N ALA A 61 20.76 11.53 -3.69
CA ALA A 61 19.86 11.37 -4.81
C ALA A 61 18.77 12.47 -4.88
N PHE A 62 18.44 13.07 -3.73
CA PHE A 62 17.35 14.06 -3.58
C PHE A 62 17.81 15.37 -2.92
N PRO A 63 18.84 16.06 -3.41
CA PRO A 63 19.40 17.25 -2.75
C PRO A 63 18.41 18.42 -2.62
N HIS A 64 17.37 18.52 -3.46
CA HIS A 64 16.40 19.64 -3.42
C HIS A 64 15.14 19.33 -2.60
N THR A 65 14.82 18.05 -2.38
CA THR A 65 13.58 17.61 -1.71
C THR A 65 13.82 16.83 -0.40
N TYR A 66 15.07 16.48 -0.08
CA TYR A 66 15.40 15.85 1.19
C TYR A 66 15.42 16.85 2.35
N GLY A 67 14.98 16.42 3.55
CA GLY A 67 15.05 17.22 4.78
C GLY A 67 14.05 18.37 4.86
N GLN A 68 13.05 18.38 3.99
CA GLN A 68 11.95 19.35 4.06
C GLN A 68 11.10 19.14 5.33
N PRO A 69 10.48 20.19 5.89
CA PRO A 69 9.70 20.08 7.12
C PRO A 69 8.38 19.33 6.90
N LEU A 70 7.83 18.73 7.95
CA LEU A 70 6.44 18.29 7.94
C LEU A 70 5.50 19.50 7.85
N ALA A 71 4.35 19.34 7.20
CA ALA A 71 3.32 20.36 7.14
C ALA A 71 2.03 19.86 7.79
N HIS A 72 1.42 20.68 8.65
CA HIS A 72 0.17 20.39 9.33
C HIS A 72 -0.88 21.44 8.98
N PHE A 73 -2.07 20.99 8.58
CA PHE A 73 -3.16 21.88 8.26
C PHE A 73 -4.08 22.05 9.46
N LEU A 74 -4.27 23.30 9.87
CA LEU A 74 -4.92 23.66 11.12
C LEU A 74 -6.31 24.24 10.90
N GLU A 75 -7.18 24.03 11.88
CA GLU A 75 -8.52 24.62 11.90
C GLU A 75 -8.50 26.15 12.07
N LYS A 76 -9.59 26.79 11.65
CA LYS A 76 -9.76 28.26 11.69
C LYS A 76 -9.62 28.87 13.08
N MET A 77 -9.88 28.13 14.15
CA MET A 77 -9.78 28.63 15.53
C MET A 77 -8.48 28.25 16.23
N ALA A 78 -7.59 27.51 15.58
CA ALA A 78 -6.31 27.14 16.16
C ALA A 78 -5.43 28.39 16.34
N SER A 79 -5.04 28.66 17.59
CA SER A 79 -4.13 29.74 17.97
C SER A 79 -2.71 29.19 18.06
N VAL A 80 -2.09 28.96 16.90
CA VAL A 80 -0.68 28.56 16.80
C VAL A 80 0.14 29.79 16.38
N PRO A 81 1.11 30.26 17.20
CA PRO A 81 1.85 31.51 16.96
C PRO A 81 2.59 31.56 15.61
N ASP A 82 3.12 30.44 15.17
CA ASP A 82 4.01 30.33 13.99
C ASP A 82 3.30 29.76 12.74
N ALA A 83 1.96 29.70 12.75
CA ALA A 83 1.20 29.20 11.61
C ALA A 83 1.11 30.23 10.49
N THR A 84 1.47 29.83 9.28
CA THR A 84 1.28 30.62 8.06
C THR A 84 -0.19 30.58 7.65
N ILE A 85 -0.79 31.76 7.46
CA ILE A 85 -2.19 31.93 7.04
C ILE A 85 -2.22 32.38 5.58
N ILE A 86 -2.87 31.60 4.73
CA ILE A 86 -3.00 31.85 3.30
C ILE A 86 -4.47 32.15 2.98
N THR A 87 -4.72 33.38 2.56
CA THR A 87 -6.06 33.88 2.17
C THR A 87 -6.16 34.26 0.70
N GLU A 88 -5.02 34.38 0.02
CA GLU A 88 -4.96 34.70 -1.41
C GLU A 88 -4.85 33.41 -2.23
N HIS A 89 -5.80 33.21 -3.13
CA HIS A 89 -5.92 32.01 -3.95
C HIS A 89 -5.85 32.39 -5.43
N PRO A 90 -4.65 32.47 -6.03
CA PRO A 90 -4.53 32.79 -7.44
C PRO A 90 -5.18 31.72 -8.33
N VAL A 91 -5.40 32.06 -9.60
CA VAL A 91 -5.88 31.09 -10.58
C VAL A 91 -4.80 30.04 -10.81
N VAL A 92 -5.12 28.78 -10.53
CA VAL A 92 -4.19 27.65 -10.69
C VAL A 92 -4.67 26.65 -11.73
N ARG A 93 -3.71 25.97 -12.36
CA ARG A 93 -3.92 24.87 -13.32
C ARG A 93 -3.25 23.62 -12.76
N VAL A 94 -4.08 22.65 -12.38
CA VAL A 94 -3.62 21.42 -11.74
C VAL A 94 -3.82 20.25 -12.70
N GLY A 95 -2.74 19.52 -12.98
CA GLY A 95 -2.79 18.24 -13.68
C GLY A 95 -3.01 17.09 -12.71
N ILE A 96 -3.78 16.08 -13.08
CA ILE A 96 -4.01 14.88 -12.27
C ILE A 96 -3.95 13.61 -13.11
N VAL A 97 -3.28 12.58 -12.58
CA VAL A 97 -3.08 11.31 -13.29
C VAL A 97 -3.26 10.13 -12.35
N PHE A 98 -3.98 9.11 -12.82
CA PHE A 98 -3.95 7.79 -12.19
C PHE A 98 -2.68 7.05 -12.60
N SER A 99 -1.89 6.65 -11.62
CA SER A 99 -0.69 5.84 -11.80
C SER A 99 -0.79 4.55 -11.00
N GLY A 100 -0.77 3.42 -11.70
CA GLY A 100 -0.78 2.07 -11.15
C GLY A 100 -2.08 1.31 -11.39
N ARG A 101 -2.29 0.30 -10.55
CA ARG A 101 -3.50 -0.54 -10.60
C ARG A 101 -4.68 0.24 -9.98
N GLN A 102 -5.88 0.05 -10.53
CA GLN A 102 -7.10 0.70 -10.04
C GLN A 102 -7.40 0.30 -8.58
N SER A 103 -7.93 1.26 -7.81
CA SER A 103 -8.32 1.10 -6.41
C SER A 103 -9.66 1.80 -6.17
N PRO A 104 -10.63 1.20 -5.46
CA PRO A 104 -11.86 1.87 -5.07
C PRO A 104 -11.57 3.17 -4.29
N GLY A 105 -12.27 4.26 -4.60
CA GLY A 105 -12.10 5.57 -3.96
C GLY A 105 -11.14 6.53 -4.68
N GLY A 106 -10.45 6.11 -5.74
CA GLY A 106 -9.58 7.02 -6.51
C GLY A 106 -10.34 8.16 -7.21
N HIS A 107 -11.57 7.93 -7.69
CA HIS A 107 -12.42 9.01 -8.22
C HIS A 107 -12.76 10.06 -7.15
N ASN A 108 -12.91 9.66 -5.88
CA ASN A 108 -13.18 10.59 -4.79
C ASN A 108 -12.01 11.54 -4.53
N VAL A 109 -10.76 11.13 -4.78
CA VAL A 109 -9.60 12.04 -4.73
C VAL A 109 -9.72 13.15 -5.77
N ILE A 110 -10.10 12.81 -7.00
CA ILE A 110 -10.28 13.80 -8.08
C ILE A 110 -11.44 14.73 -7.73
N TRP A 111 -12.54 14.18 -7.20
CA TRP A 111 -13.69 14.97 -6.77
C TRP A 111 -13.33 15.94 -5.64
N GLY A 112 -12.65 15.47 -4.58
CA GLY A 112 -12.21 16.33 -3.48
C GLY A 112 -11.27 17.44 -3.93
N LEU A 113 -10.34 17.13 -4.84
CA LEU A 113 -9.43 18.13 -5.42
C LEU A 113 -10.19 19.14 -6.29
N TYR A 114 -11.15 18.69 -7.11
CA TYR A 114 -11.98 19.57 -7.92
C TYR A 114 -12.75 20.57 -7.06
N ASP A 115 -13.43 20.08 -6.03
CA ASP A 115 -14.21 20.92 -5.11
C ASP A 115 -13.29 21.92 -4.38
N ALA A 116 -12.13 21.48 -3.89
CA ALA A 116 -11.16 22.35 -3.23
C ALA A 116 -10.67 23.47 -4.17
N ILE A 117 -10.28 23.13 -5.40
CA ILE A 117 -9.82 24.09 -6.41
C ILE A 117 -10.91 25.13 -6.70
N LYS A 118 -12.15 24.69 -6.93
CA LYS A 118 -13.27 25.57 -7.27
C LYS A 118 -13.75 26.42 -6.10
N ALA A 119 -13.75 25.88 -4.89
CA ALA A 119 -14.14 26.60 -3.68
C ALA A 119 -13.18 27.76 -3.36
N HIS A 120 -11.88 27.59 -3.62
CA HIS A 120 -10.89 28.63 -3.34
C HIS A 120 -10.74 29.64 -4.49
N ASN A 121 -10.78 29.20 -5.75
CA ASN A 121 -10.86 30.10 -6.89
C ASN A 121 -11.63 29.46 -8.07
N PRO A 122 -12.83 29.95 -8.41
CA PRO A 122 -13.68 29.38 -9.45
C PRO A 122 -13.06 29.32 -10.86
N ASN A 123 -12.11 30.22 -11.14
CA ASN A 123 -11.43 30.31 -12.45
C ASN A 123 -10.31 29.28 -12.62
N SER A 124 -9.91 28.60 -11.55
CA SER A 124 -8.88 27.55 -11.59
C SER A 124 -9.36 26.32 -12.35
N LYS A 125 -8.43 25.56 -12.90
CA LYS A 125 -8.71 24.42 -13.78
C LYS A 125 -8.06 23.14 -13.28
N LEU A 126 -8.82 22.04 -13.36
CA LEU A 126 -8.33 20.69 -13.13
C LEU A 126 -8.28 19.93 -14.45
N ILE A 127 -7.12 19.39 -14.80
CA ILE A 127 -6.82 18.75 -16.08
C ILE A 127 -6.45 17.29 -15.80
N GLY A 128 -7.28 16.35 -16.25
CA GLY A 128 -7.01 14.92 -16.13
C GLY A 128 -6.21 14.38 -17.32
N PHE A 129 -5.19 13.56 -17.04
CA PHE A 129 -4.41 12.87 -18.08
C PHE A 129 -5.05 11.52 -18.44
N LEU A 130 -5.27 11.30 -19.75
CA LEU A 130 -6.00 10.15 -20.27
C LEU A 130 -5.09 8.95 -20.52
N GLY A 131 -5.41 7.80 -19.94
CA GLY A 131 -4.62 6.58 -20.04
C GLY A 131 -3.32 6.72 -19.27
N GLY A 132 -3.39 7.10 -17.99
CA GLY A 132 -2.25 7.11 -17.07
C GLY A 132 -1.03 7.91 -17.57
N THR A 133 0.17 7.39 -17.31
CA THR A 133 1.42 8.08 -17.67
C THR A 133 1.64 8.21 -19.17
N ASP A 134 1.10 7.30 -20.00
CA ASP A 134 1.22 7.45 -21.46
C ASP A 134 0.47 8.70 -21.94
N GLY A 135 -0.68 9.01 -21.33
CA GLY A 135 -1.40 10.26 -21.54
C GLY A 135 -0.61 11.49 -21.14
N LEU A 136 0.08 11.42 -19.99
CA LEU A 136 0.98 12.47 -19.53
C LEU A 136 2.12 12.74 -20.52
N PHE A 137 2.75 11.69 -21.06
CA PHE A 137 3.82 11.87 -22.04
C PHE A 137 3.31 12.37 -23.40
N ALA A 138 2.12 11.91 -23.81
CA ALA A 138 1.51 12.25 -25.10
C ALA A 138 0.65 13.52 -25.08
N GLN A 139 0.56 14.23 -23.95
CA GLN A 139 -0.30 15.39 -23.74
C GLN A 139 -1.80 15.11 -23.99
N LYS A 140 -2.24 13.86 -23.83
CA LYS A 140 -3.65 13.49 -23.96
C LYS A 140 -4.37 13.83 -22.67
N THR A 141 -5.23 14.84 -22.72
CA THR A 141 -5.86 15.41 -21.54
C THR A 141 -7.33 15.69 -21.74
N MET A 142 -8.05 15.85 -20.63
CA MET A 142 -9.39 16.39 -20.57
C MET A 142 -9.52 17.38 -19.41
N GLU A 143 -10.32 18.43 -19.57
CA GLU A 143 -10.68 19.30 -18.44
C GLU A 143 -11.76 18.59 -17.61
N ILE A 144 -11.55 18.48 -16.29
CA ILE A 144 -12.52 17.90 -15.38
C ILE A 144 -13.55 18.96 -15.02
N THR A 145 -14.82 18.66 -15.30
CA THR A 145 -15.97 19.53 -14.97
C THR A 145 -16.95 18.81 -14.04
N GLU A 146 -17.88 19.56 -13.45
CA GLU A 146 -18.97 19.01 -12.64
C GLU A 146 -19.82 18.01 -13.44
N GLU A 147 -20.06 18.29 -14.72
CA GLU A 147 -20.78 17.39 -15.62
C GLU A 147 -20.03 16.06 -15.79
N THR A 148 -18.72 16.12 -16.06
CA THR A 148 -17.86 14.93 -16.11
C THR A 148 -17.94 14.15 -14.80
N LEU A 149 -17.78 14.81 -13.65
CA LEU A 149 -17.71 14.15 -12.34
C LEU A 149 -19.02 13.52 -11.90
N SER A 150 -20.16 14.06 -12.32
CA SER A 150 -21.50 13.69 -11.87
C SER A 150 -21.75 12.18 -11.86
N SER A 151 -21.30 11.44 -12.89
CA SER A 151 -21.44 9.99 -12.97
C SER A 151 -20.34 9.17 -12.29
N TYR A 152 -19.28 9.80 -11.79
CA TYR A 152 -18.13 9.13 -11.14
C TYR A 152 -18.05 9.39 -9.63
N LYS A 153 -18.88 10.29 -9.07
CA LYS A 153 -18.98 10.51 -7.63
C LYS A 153 -19.32 9.20 -6.90
N ASN A 154 -18.48 8.82 -5.95
CA ASN A 154 -18.60 7.59 -5.16
C ASN A 154 -18.65 6.29 -5.98
N GLN A 155 -18.11 6.29 -7.19
CA GLN A 155 -18.01 5.09 -8.03
C GLN A 155 -16.64 4.43 -7.91
N GLY A 156 -16.60 3.11 -8.12
CA GLY A 156 -15.35 2.35 -8.26
C GLY A 156 -14.70 2.57 -9.63
N GLY A 157 -13.59 1.87 -9.87
CA GLY A 157 -12.88 1.93 -11.15
C GLY A 157 -12.05 3.21 -11.32
N TYR A 158 -11.26 3.26 -12.40
CA TYR A 158 -10.48 4.42 -12.89
C TYR A 158 -10.89 4.80 -14.32
N ASP A 159 -12.07 4.36 -14.75
CA ASP A 159 -12.55 4.46 -16.13
C ASP A 159 -12.85 5.90 -16.59
N MET A 160 -12.92 6.87 -15.67
CA MET A 160 -13.03 8.29 -16.03
C MET A 160 -11.82 8.77 -16.84
N LEU A 161 -10.61 8.43 -16.40
CA LEU A 161 -9.35 8.83 -17.05
C LEU A 161 -8.61 7.66 -17.70
N GLY A 162 -8.93 6.43 -17.33
CA GLY A 162 -8.16 5.25 -17.71
C GLY A 162 -6.85 5.11 -16.94
N ARG A 163 -6.12 4.03 -17.24
CA ARG A 163 -4.81 3.72 -16.66
C ARG A 163 -3.92 3.04 -17.70
N THR A 164 -2.61 3.02 -17.45
CA THR A 164 -1.63 2.33 -18.31
C THR A 164 -0.70 1.41 -17.53
N ARG A 165 0.27 0.80 -18.21
CA ARG A 165 1.41 0.16 -17.54
C ARG A 165 2.39 1.27 -17.15
N ASP A 166 2.07 1.96 -16.07
CA ASP A 166 2.74 3.20 -15.71
C ASP A 166 4.22 2.99 -15.42
N GLN A 167 5.04 3.86 -16.02
CA GLN A 167 6.50 3.88 -15.91
C GLN A 167 7.02 5.30 -16.13
N ILE A 168 7.59 5.92 -15.09
CA ILE A 168 8.41 7.12 -15.24
C ILE A 168 9.82 6.77 -14.76
N ARG A 169 10.58 6.08 -15.60
CA ARG A 169 11.89 5.50 -15.22
C ARG A 169 13.05 6.07 -16.01
N THR A 170 12.84 6.37 -17.29
CA THR A 170 13.91 6.85 -18.15
C THR A 170 14.00 8.37 -18.14
N THR A 171 15.18 8.89 -18.42
CA THR A 171 15.42 10.34 -18.54
C THR A 171 14.50 10.95 -19.60
N GLU A 172 14.20 10.22 -20.67
CA GLU A 172 13.30 10.64 -21.75
C GLU A 172 11.86 10.78 -21.24
N GLN A 173 11.37 9.82 -20.45
CA GLN A 173 10.04 9.87 -19.85
C GLN A 173 9.90 11.04 -18.86
N VAL A 174 10.90 11.25 -18.01
CA VAL A 174 10.94 12.38 -17.08
C VAL A 174 10.92 13.73 -17.83
N LYS A 175 11.73 13.86 -18.88
CA LYS A 175 11.74 15.05 -19.74
C LYS A 175 10.42 15.25 -20.46
N ALA A 176 9.78 14.18 -20.94
CA ALA A 176 8.47 14.24 -21.58
C ALA A 176 7.39 14.74 -20.61
N ALA A 177 7.35 14.20 -19.38
CA ALA A 177 6.43 14.67 -18.34
C ALA A 177 6.65 16.17 -18.03
N MET A 178 7.90 16.61 -17.90
CA MET A 178 8.24 18.02 -17.68
C MET A 178 7.78 18.91 -18.83
N ALA A 179 8.07 18.51 -20.08
CA ALA A 179 7.68 19.25 -21.28
C ALA A 179 6.15 19.41 -21.37
N THR A 180 5.40 18.35 -21.05
CA THR A 180 3.94 18.42 -20.94
C THR A 180 3.48 19.40 -19.87
N CYS A 181 4.04 19.34 -18.67
CA CYS A 181 3.66 20.25 -17.57
C CYS A 181 3.90 21.73 -17.94
N GLN A 182 5.02 22.01 -18.61
CA GLN A 182 5.36 23.36 -19.09
C GLN A 182 4.44 23.81 -20.23
N ALA A 183 4.17 22.94 -21.21
CA ALA A 183 3.29 23.23 -22.34
C ALA A 183 1.86 23.57 -21.87
N LEU A 184 1.36 22.83 -20.87
CA LEU A 184 0.03 23.05 -20.28
C LEU A 184 0.00 24.14 -19.21
N LYS A 185 1.17 24.72 -18.88
CA LYS A 185 1.38 25.74 -17.83
C LYS A 185 0.78 25.28 -16.49
N LEU A 186 1.15 24.08 -16.05
CA LEU A 186 0.66 23.52 -14.80
C LEU A 186 1.40 24.11 -13.60
N ASP A 187 0.64 24.51 -12.59
CA ASP A 187 1.17 24.88 -11.27
C ASP A 187 1.48 23.64 -10.43
N ALA A 188 0.70 22.57 -10.63
CA ALA A 188 0.93 21.29 -9.97
C ALA A 188 0.57 20.08 -10.84
N LEU A 189 1.24 18.96 -10.54
CA LEU A 189 0.93 17.62 -11.03
C LEU A 189 0.65 16.71 -9.82
N VAL A 190 -0.58 16.23 -9.71
CA VAL A 190 -1.04 15.29 -8.68
C VAL A 190 -0.99 13.86 -9.22
N ILE A 191 -0.23 12.99 -8.57
CA ILE A 191 -0.05 11.59 -8.95
C ILE A 191 -0.77 10.71 -7.92
N ILE A 192 -1.84 10.05 -8.37
CA ILE A 192 -2.61 9.10 -7.56
C ILE A 192 -2.04 7.71 -7.75
N GLY A 193 -1.48 7.09 -6.71
CA GLY A 193 -0.97 5.73 -6.83
C GLY A 193 -0.35 5.14 -5.56
N GLY A 194 0.27 3.97 -5.73
CA GLY A 194 0.91 3.23 -4.63
C GLY A 194 2.40 3.55 -4.47
N VAL A 195 3.14 2.60 -3.87
CA VAL A 195 4.59 2.73 -3.59
C VAL A 195 5.41 3.12 -4.83
N THR A 196 5.20 2.43 -5.96
CA THR A 196 5.97 2.67 -7.19
C THR A 196 5.66 4.04 -7.78
N SER A 197 4.39 4.40 -7.85
CA SER A 197 3.94 5.69 -8.40
C SER A 197 4.43 6.87 -7.57
N ASN A 198 4.46 6.75 -6.25
CA ASN A 198 4.99 7.80 -5.38
C ASN A 198 6.53 7.86 -5.40
N THR A 199 7.21 6.76 -5.72
CA THR A 199 8.66 6.79 -6.01
C THR A 199 8.93 7.61 -7.27
N ASP A 200 8.15 7.38 -8.33
CA ASP A 200 8.20 8.15 -9.57
C ASP A 200 7.87 9.64 -9.31
N ALA A 201 6.89 9.93 -8.45
CA ALA A 201 6.53 11.29 -8.05
C ALA A 201 7.69 12.03 -7.34
N ALA A 202 8.42 11.36 -6.45
CA ALA A 202 9.61 11.94 -5.81
C ALA A 202 10.70 12.26 -6.85
N GLN A 203 10.96 11.34 -7.79
CA GLN A 203 11.95 11.55 -8.85
C GLN A 203 11.58 12.73 -9.76
N LEU A 204 10.29 12.86 -10.11
CA LEU A 204 9.79 13.99 -10.88
C LEU A 204 9.94 15.30 -10.10
N ALA A 205 9.57 15.33 -8.82
CA ALA A 205 9.67 16.50 -7.97
C ALA A 205 11.10 17.03 -7.88
N GLU A 206 12.06 16.12 -7.68
CA GLU A 206 13.48 16.42 -7.64
C GLU A 206 13.99 16.97 -8.96
N THR A 207 13.68 16.30 -10.07
CA THR A 207 14.11 16.72 -11.40
C THR A 207 13.51 18.07 -11.80
N PHE A 208 12.25 18.32 -11.44
CA PHE A 208 11.59 19.60 -11.70
C PHE A 208 12.26 20.72 -10.91
N ALA A 209 12.66 20.46 -9.65
CA ALA A 209 13.40 21.42 -8.85
C ALA A 209 14.79 21.72 -9.43
N GLU A 210 15.56 20.69 -9.80
CA GLU A 210 16.88 20.81 -10.41
C GLU A 210 16.83 21.65 -11.70
N LEU A 211 15.84 21.39 -12.55
CA LEU A 211 15.64 22.09 -13.83
C LEU A 211 14.83 23.39 -13.71
N LYS A 212 14.53 23.83 -12.48
CA LYS A 212 13.77 25.06 -12.18
C LYS A 212 12.41 25.14 -12.89
N CYS A 213 11.76 23.98 -13.06
CA CYS A 213 10.37 23.92 -13.50
C CYS A 213 9.46 24.46 -12.38
N PRO A 214 8.52 25.39 -12.67
CA PRO A 214 7.65 25.95 -11.64
C PRO A 214 6.62 24.95 -11.11
N THR A 215 6.28 23.91 -11.89
CA THR A 215 5.28 22.91 -11.54
C THR A 215 5.70 22.13 -10.28
N LYS A 216 4.80 22.04 -9.31
CA LYS A 216 4.95 21.23 -8.09
C LYS A 216 4.44 19.82 -8.30
N VAL A 217 5.07 18.82 -7.69
CA VAL A 217 4.60 17.43 -7.76
C VAL A 217 4.09 16.98 -6.39
N VAL A 218 2.88 16.41 -6.37
CA VAL A 218 2.20 15.93 -5.17
C VAL A 218 1.78 14.47 -5.33
N GLY A 219 2.11 13.63 -4.35
CA GLY A 219 1.74 12.22 -4.30
C GLY A 219 0.49 11.96 -3.45
N VAL A 220 -0.34 11.00 -3.86
CA VAL A 220 -1.52 10.57 -3.09
C VAL A 220 -1.46 9.06 -2.83
N PRO A 221 -1.57 8.60 -1.57
CA PRO A 221 -1.41 7.19 -1.20
C PRO A 221 -2.67 6.36 -1.52
N VAL A 222 -2.80 5.92 -2.78
CA VAL A 222 -3.94 5.13 -3.25
C VAL A 222 -3.49 3.79 -3.81
N THR A 223 -3.81 2.72 -3.09
CA THR A 223 -3.49 1.33 -3.46
C THR A 223 -4.34 0.37 -2.65
N LEU A 224 -4.72 -0.75 -3.26
CA LEU A 224 -5.48 -1.81 -2.59
C LEU A 224 -4.60 -2.70 -1.70
N ASN A 225 -3.28 -2.62 -1.82
CA ASN A 225 -2.37 -3.55 -1.15
C ASN A 225 -2.17 -3.26 0.35
N GLY A 226 -2.43 -2.02 0.80
CA GLY A 226 -2.09 -1.58 2.16
C GLY A 226 -0.58 -1.50 2.45
N ASP A 227 0.26 -1.52 1.41
CA ASP A 227 1.72 -1.64 1.50
C ASP A 227 2.46 -0.30 1.57
N LEU A 228 1.80 0.81 1.22
CA LEU A 228 2.27 2.18 1.46
C LEU A 228 1.82 2.63 2.86
N LYS A 229 2.47 2.09 3.88
CA LYS A 229 2.10 2.29 5.29
C LYS A 229 3.34 2.69 6.10
N ASN A 230 3.24 3.76 6.86
CA ASN A 230 4.33 4.29 7.70
C ASN A 230 3.77 5.14 8.85
N GLU A 231 4.59 6.00 9.45
CA GLU A 231 4.20 6.88 10.57
C GLU A 231 3.25 8.02 10.14
N PHE A 232 3.27 8.37 8.85
CA PHE A 232 2.45 9.44 8.28
C PHE A 232 1.22 8.91 7.51
N VAL A 233 1.28 7.66 7.06
CA VAL A 233 0.22 6.98 6.31
C VAL A 233 -0.23 5.74 7.08
N GLU A 234 -1.34 5.87 7.80
CA GLU A 234 -1.90 4.77 8.61
C GLU A 234 -2.52 3.66 7.75
N THR A 235 -3.10 4.00 6.60
CA THR A 235 -3.62 3.09 5.58
C THR A 235 -3.76 3.80 4.23
N THR A 236 -4.13 3.07 3.17
CA THR A 236 -4.25 3.55 1.80
C THR A 236 -5.68 3.48 1.29
N VAL A 237 -6.07 4.42 0.42
CA VAL A 237 -7.42 4.45 -0.16
C VAL A 237 -7.67 3.20 -1.01
N GLY A 238 -8.76 2.52 -0.68
CA GLY A 238 -9.25 1.30 -1.33
C GLY A 238 -8.91 0.01 -0.59
N PHE A 239 -8.02 0.07 0.41
CA PHE A 239 -7.68 -1.09 1.24
C PHE A 239 -8.88 -1.58 2.06
N ASP A 240 -9.71 -0.67 2.60
CA ASP A 240 -10.91 -1.05 3.35
C ASP A 240 -11.94 -1.74 2.45
N THR A 241 -12.24 -1.13 1.30
CA THR A 241 -13.19 -1.68 0.32
C THR A 241 -12.76 -3.05 -0.17
N ILE A 242 -11.48 -3.23 -0.57
CA ILE A 242 -11.01 -4.51 -1.11
C ILE A 242 -11.10 -5.62 -0.05
N CYS A 243 -10.73 -5.32 1.19
CA CYS A 243 -10.75 -6.31 2.27
C CYS A 243 -12.17 -6.71 2.63
N LYS A 244 -13.13 -5.77 2.67
CA LYS A 244 -14.54 -6.10 2.92
C LYS A 244 -15.13 -6.98 1.81
N VAL A 245 -14.90 -6.63 0.54
CA VAL A 245 -15.42 -7.42 -0.60
C VAL A 245 -14.78 -8.80 -0.63
N ASN A 246 -13.46 -8.91 -0.48
CA ASN A 246 -12.79 -10.20 -0.45
C ASN A 246 -13.24 -11.04 0.76
N SER A 247 -13.38 -10.44 1.93
CA SER A 247 -13.86 -11.13 3.14
C SER A 247 -15.28 -11.65 2.97
N GLN A 248 -16.17 -10.90 2.32
CA GLN A 248 -17.51 -11.39 1.95
C GLN A 248 -17.41 -12.66 1.09
N LEU A 249 -16.60 -12.63 0.02
CA LEU A 249 -16.45 -13.78 -0.88
C LEU A 249 -15.83 -14.99 -0.17
N ILE A 250 -14.79 -14.77 0.63
CA ILE A 250 -14.15 -15.82 1.44
C ILE A 250 -15.15 -16.43 2.42
N SER A 251 -15.96 -15.61 3.06
CA SER A 251 -16.95 -16.08 4.06
C SER A 251 -18.06 -16.92 3.42
N ASN A 252 -18.46 -16.57 2.19
CA ASN A 252 -19.38 -17.40 1.42
C ASN A 252 -18.76 -18.77 1.09
N VAL A 253 -17.47 -18.79 0.71
CA VAL A 253 -16.73 -20.05 0.50
C VAL A 253 -16.57 -20.84 1.80
N CYS A 254 -16.34 -20.18 2.94
CA CYS A 254 -16.29 -20.83 4.25
C CYS A 254 -17.64 -21.48 4.60
N THR A 255 -18.75 -20.81 4.30
CA THR A 255 -20.11 -21.35 4.50
C THR A 255 -20.38 -22.55 3.59
N ASP A 256 -19.93 -22.49 2.33
CA ASP A 256 -20.01 -23.61 1.40
C ASP A 256 -19.15 -24.80 1.86
N ALA A 257 -17.95 -24.54 2.39
CA ALA A 257 -17.07 -25.56 2.96
C ALA A 257 -17.74 -26.32 4.11
N LEU A 258 -18.44 -25.60 5.02
CA LEU A 258 -19.28 -26.21 6.07
C LEU A 258 -20.43 -27.04 5.51
N SER A 259 -21.05 -26.58 4.43
CA SER A 259 -22.23 -27.24 3.86
C SER A 259 -21.87 -28.50 3.07
N ALA A 260 -20.72 -28.48 2.40
CA ALA A 260 -20.27 -29.57 1.53
C ALA A 260 -19.45 -30.64 2.27
N GLU A 261 -18.72 -30.27 3.33
CA GLU A 261 -17.89 -31.13 4.18
C GLU A 261 -16.89 -32.06 3.42
N LYS A 262 -16.41 -31.63 2.25
CA LYS A 262 -15.58 -32.46 1.35
C LYS A 262 -14.49 -31.74 0.56
N TYR A 263 -14.40 -30.42 0.66
CA TYR A 263 -13.49 -29.61 -0.14
C TYR A 263 -12.56 -28.77 0.74
N TYR A 264 -11.29 -28.71 0.34
CA TYR A 264 -10.35 -27.71 0.81
C TYR A 264 -10.23 -26.60 -0.23
N TYR A 265 -10.57 -25.38 0.15
CA TYR A 265 -10.53 -24.22 -0.74
C TYR A 265 -9.20 -23.48 -0.58
N PHE A 266 -8.48 -23.32 -1.68
CA PHE A 266 -7.23 -22.57 -1.76
C PHE A 266 -7.54 -21.23 -2.41
N ILE A 267 -7.56 -20.16 -1.62
CA ILE A 267 -7.95 -18.83 -2.08
C ILE A 267 -6.71 -17.96 -2.14
N ARG A 268 -6.24 -17.68 -3.37
CA ARG A 268 -5.22 -16.66 -3.58
C ARG A 268 -5.82 -15.26 -3.49
N LEU A 269 -5.11 -14.35 -2.83
CA LEU A 269 -5.52 -12.95 -2.65
C LEU A 269 -4.52 -11.99 -3.29
N MET A 270 -5.05 -11.01 -4.01
CA MET A 270 -4.27 -9.90 -4.54
C MET A 270 -3.73 -9.04 -3.39
N GLY A 271 -2.47 -8.61 -3.49
CA GLY A 271 -1.75 -7.88 -2.45
C GLY A 271 -0.29 -7.56 -2.79
N ARG A 272 0.12 -7.83 -4.03
CA ARG A 272 1.48 -7.73 -4.54
C ARG A 272 2.45 -8.50 -3.63
N LYS A 273 3.42 -7.83 -2.98
CA LYS A 273 4.46 -8.50 -2.19
C LYS A 273 4.10 -8.68 -0.71
N ALA A 274 3.23 -7.83 -0.16
CA ALA A 274 2.89 -7.83 1.26
C ALA A 274 1.62 -8.63 1.53
N SER A 275 1.47 -9.16 2.75
CA SER A 275 0.32 -10.01 3.12
C SER A 275 -0.81 -9.25 3.82
N HIS A 276 -0.85 -7.91 3.79
CA HIS A 276 -1.84 -7.11 4.54
C HIS A 276 -3.29 -7.48 4.19
N VAL A 277 -3.61 -7.67 2.91
CA VAL A 277 -4.96 -8.08 2.47
C VAL A 277 -5.32 -9.47 3.00
N ALA A 278 -4.36 -10.41 2.99
CA ALA A 278 -4.58 -11.76 3.50
C ALA A 278 -4.78 -11.76 5.02
N LEU A 279 -3.99 -10.96 5.76
CA LEU A 279 -4.13 -10.79 7.21
C LEU A 279 -5.50 -10.19 7.57
N GLU A 280 -5.89 -9.08 6.93
CA GLU A 280 -7.17 -8.44 7.20
C GLU A 280 -8.35 -9.36 6.86
N CYS A 281 -8.31 -10.04 5.71
CA CYS A 281 -9.35 -10.99 5.34
C CYS A 281 -9.44 -12.16 6.32
N ALA A 282 -8.31 -12.66 6.83
CA ALA A 282 -8.29 -13.71 7.84
C ALA A 282 -8.95 -13.27 9.15
N LEU A 283 -8.65 -12.05 9.61
CA LEU A 283 -9.28 -11.47 10.81
C LEU A 283 -10.79 -11.23 10.66
N GLN A 284 -11.27 -10.96 9.44
CA GLN A 284 -12.70 -10.74 9.19
C GLN A 284 -13.52 -12.02 8.97
N SER A 285 -12.92 -13.06 8.36
CA SER A 285 -13.64 -14.27 7.91
C SER A 285 -13.30 -15.55 8.68
N HIS A 286 -12.21 -15.55 9.45
CA HIS A 286 -11.72 -16.68 10.25
C HIS A 286 -11.47 -17.99 9.45
N PRO A 287 -10.77 -17.97 8.31
CA PRO A 287 -10.42 -19.18 7.56
C PRO A 287 -9.57 -20.12 8.42
N ASN A 288 -9.51 -21.41 8.08
CA ASN A 288 -8.76 -22.36 8.89
C ASN A 288 -7.25 -22.10 8.88
N MET A 289 -6.72 -21.60 7.77
CA MET A 289 -5.31 -21.29 7.64
C MET A 289 -5.10 -20.06 6.76
N VAL A 290 -4.12 -19.24 7.12
CA VAL A 290 -3.60 -18.17 6.27
C VAL A 290 -2.09 -18.29 6.29
N ILE A 291 -1.46 -18.18 5.12
CA ILE A 291 -0.01 -18.16 4.99
C ILE A 291 0.43 -16.71 4.81
N LEU A 292 1.36 -16.23 5.63
CA LEU A 292 1.93 -14.89 5.48
C LEU A 292 3.32 -14.97 4.88
N GLY A 293 3.56 -14.23 3.79
CA GLY A 293 4.87 -14.17 3.13
C GLY A 293 5.98 -13.72 4.09
N GLU A 294 5.67 -12.80 5.00
CA GLU A 294 6.58 -12.29 6.00
C GLU A 294 7.04 -13.38 6.99
N GLU A 295 6.14 -14.27 7.44
CA GLU A 295 6.50 -15.42 8.30
C GLU A 295 7.38 -16.43 7.55
N VAL A 296 7.03 -16.70 6.29
CA VAL A 296 7.74 -17.60 5.39
C VAL A 296 9.17 -17.12 5.16
N SER A 297 9.33 -15.83 4.89
CA SER A 297 10.64 -15.20 4.67
C SER A 297 11.48 -15.19 5.95
N MET A 298 10.89 -14.79 7.09
CA MET A 298 11.58 -14.75 8.38
C MET A 298 12.07 -16.15 8.82
N SER A 299 11.24 -17.17 8.61
CA SER A 299 11.55 -18.55 9.00
C SER A 299 12.28 -19.34 7.91
N LYS A 300 12.53 -18.72 6.74
CA LYS A 300 13.16 -19.33 5.56
C LYS A 300 12.50 -20.65 5.13
N LEU A 301 11.17 -20.70 5.16
CA LEU A 301 10.43 -21.91 4.80
C LEU A 301 10.57 -22.22 3.31
N THR A 302 10.72 -23.51 3.00
CA THR A 302 10.69 -24.02 1.62
C THR A 302 9.25 -24.25 1.14
N ILE A 303 9.06 -24.45 -0.16
CA ILE A 303 7.74 -24.86 -0.69
C ILE A 303 7.29 -26.19 -0.09
N PHE A 304 8.25 -27.07 0.23
CA PHE A 304 8.00 -28.35 0.87
C PHE A 304 7.52 -28.17 2.31
N ASP A 305 8.14 -27.28 3.09
CA ASP A 305 7.72 -26.99 4.47
C ASP A 305 6.29 -26.46 4.52
N ILE A 306 5.96 -25.53 3.62
CA ILE A 306 4.60 -24.98 3.50
C ILE A 306 3.61 -26.08 3.12
N THR A 307 3.94 -26.90 2.11
CA THR A 307 3.11 -28.04 1.70
C THR A 307 2.86 -28.98 2.88
N LYS A 308 3.91 -29.33 3.61
CA LYS A 308 3.83 -30.20 4.78
C LYS A 308 2.95 -29.61 5.87
N GLN A 309 3.09 -28.33 6.19
CA GLN A 309 2.24 -27.64 7.18
C GLN A 309 0.76 -27.73 6.81
N ILE A 310 0.41 -27.53 5.52
CA ILE A 310 -0.98 -27.69 5.06
C ILE A 310 -1.43 -29.15 5.18
N CYS A 311 -0.61 -30.13 4.79
CA CYS A 311 -0.95 -31.55 4.93
C CYS A 311 -1.16 -31.96 6.40
N ASP A 312 -0.32 -31.45 7.31
CA ASP A 312 -0.42 -31.72 8.75
C ASP A 312 -1.71 -31.11 9.32
N ALA A 313 -2.09 -29.91 8.88
CA ALA A 313 -3.37 -29.29 9.19
C ALA A 313 -4.58 -30.11 8.68
N VAL A 314 -4.54 -30.57 7.42
CA VAL A 314 -5.58 -31.42 6.82
C VAL A 314 -5.73 -32.72 7.61
N GLN A 315 -4.62 -33.35 7.97
CA GLN A 315 -4.60 -34.58 8.76
C GLN A 315 -5.17 -34.37 10.17
N ALA A 316 -4.74 -33.33 10.88
CA ALA A 316 -5.25 -33.02 12.23
C ALA A 316 -6.76 -32.73 12.24
N ARG A 317 -7.28 -32.09 11.18
CA ARG A 317 -8.72 -31.88 11.01
C ARG A 317 -9.46 -33.19 10.70
N ALA A 318 -8.89 -34.05 9.86
CA ALA A 318 -9.47 -35.36 9.56
C ALA A 318 -9.55 -36.28 10.78
N GLU A 319 -8.63 -36.16 11.74
CA GLU A 319 -8.69 -36.85 13.04
C GLU A 319 -9.91 -36.43 13.89
N LYS A 320 -10.54 -35.29 13.56
CA LYS A 320 -11.80 -34.81 14.15
C LYS A 320 -12.99 -34.95 13.20
N ASP A 321 -12.89 -35.84 12.20
CA ASP A 321 -13.89 -36.05 11.16
C ASP A 321 -14.21 -34.82 10.28
N LYS A 322 -13.28 -33.87 10.20
CA LYS A 322 -13.40 -32.68 9.35
C LYS A 322 -12.60 -32.84 8.07
N TYR A 323 -13.29 -32.92 6.95
CA TYR A 323 -12.70 -33.18 5.62
C TYR A 323 -12.78 -31.97 4.68
N HIS A 324 -13.01 -30.79 5.25
CA HIS A 324 -13.10 -29.50 4.56
C HIS A 324 -12.23 -28.45 5.24
N GLY A 325 -11.94 -27.37 4.52
CA GLY A 325 -11.32 -26.19 5.10
C GLY A 325 -11.04 -25.09 4.08
N VAL A 326 -10.59 -23.95 4.56
CA VAL A 326 -10.25 -22.78 3.72
C VAL A 326 -8.83 -22.30 4.07
N VAL A 327 -8.00 -22.14 3.04
CA VAL A 327 -6.61 -21.70 3.12
C VAL A 327 -6.45 -20.41 2.30
N LEU A 328 -6.00 -19.33 2.96
CA LEU A 328 -5.71 -18.07 2.29
C LEU A 328 -4.22 -17.96 1.94
N ILE A 329 -3.94 -17.52 0.71
CA ILE A 329 -2.59 -17.43 0.15
C ILE A 329 -2.38 -16.04 -0.47
N PRO A 330 -1.41 -15.23 -0.05
CA PRO A 330 -1.09 -13.97 -0.71
C PRO A 330 -0.42 -14.25 -2.07
N GLU A 331 -0.75 -13.48 -3.10
CA GLU A 331 -0.14 -13.66 -4.44
C GLU A 331 1.40 -13.50 -4.44
N GLY A 332 1.94 -12.73 -3.50
CA GLY A 332 3.38 -12.51 -3.32
C GLY A 332 4.13 -13.62 -2.60
N LEU A 333 3.46 -14.70 -2.21
CA LEU A 333 4.09 -15.81 -1.47
C LEU A 333 5.32 -16.37 -2.21
N VAL A 334 5.28 -16.42 -3.54
CA VAL A 334 6.39 -16.93 -4.38
C VAL A 334 7.68 -16.14 -4.17
N GLU A 335 7.60 -14.81 -4.04
CA GLU A 335 8.78 -13.98 -3.76
C GLU A 335 9.24 -14.06 -2.29
N SER A 336 8.39 -14.60 -1.41
CA SER A 336 8.71 -14.76 0.01
C SER A 336 9.44 -16.08 0.30
N ILE A 337 9.25 -17.09 -0.56
CA ILE A 337 9.90 -18.40 -0.49
C ILE A 337 11.33 -18.26 -1.04
N PRO A 338 12.39 -18.45 -0.23
CA PRO A 338 13.77 -18.12 -0.64
C PRO A 338 14.23 -18.81 -1.93
N GLU A 339 13.89 -20.09 -2.08
CA GLU A 339 14.29 -20.91 -3.23
C GLU A 339 13.59 -20.51 -4.54
N LEU A 340 12.30 -20.17 -4.47
CA LEU A 340 11.54 -19.67 -5.62
C LEU A 340 11.96 -18.25 -5.97
N TYR A 341 12.24 -17.41 -4.97
CA TYR A 341 12.78 -16.08 -5.18
C TYR A 341 14.14 -16.12 -5.88
N ALA A 342 15.06 -16.98 -5.43
CA ALA A 342 16.36 -17.15 -6.05
C ALA A 342 16.25 -17.61 -7.52
N LEU A 343 15.36 -18.58 -7.79
CA LEU A 343 15.05 -19.04 -9.14
C LEU A 343 14.52 -17.89 -10.02
N LEU A 344 13.57 -17.10 -9.52
CA LEU A 344 13.04 -15.92 -10.23
C LEU A 344 14.15 -14.90 -10.55
N GLN A 345 15.03 -14.61 -9.60
CA GLN A 345 16.14 -13.67 -9.84
C GLN A 345 17.11 -14.18 -10.90
N GLU A 346 17.38 -15.48 -10.93
CA GLU A 346 18.23 -16.08 -11.97
C GLU A 346 17.57 -16.00 -13.34
N ILE A 347 16.29 -16.36 -13.45
CA ILE A 347 15.49 -16.25 -14.68
C ILE A 347 15.46 -14.79 -15.19
N HIS A 348 15.18 -13.82 -14.32
CA HIS A 348 15.17 -12.40 -14.68
C HIS A 348 16.57 -11.92 -15.13
N GLY A 349 17.63 -12.40 -14.48
CA GLY A 349 19.01 -12.12 -14.87
C GLY A 349 19.35 -12.64 -16.27
N LEU A 350 18.79 -13.79 -16.67
CA LEU A 350 18.95 -14.35 -18.01
C LEU A 350 18.14 -13.58 -19.07
N HIS A 351 16.91 -13.18 -18.74
CA HIS A 351 16.10 -12.28 -19.57
C HIS A 351 16.84 -10.97 -19.88
N ASN A 352 17.44 -10.35 -18.86
CA ASN A 352 18.20 -9.11 -19.01
C ASN A 352 19.47 -9.27 -19.87
N LYS A 353 19.97 -10.50 -20.02
CA LYS A 353 21.09 -10.84 -20.93
C LYS A 353 20.62 -11.17 -22.35
N GLY A 354 19.31 -11.14 -22.62
CA GLY A 354 18.74 -11.45 -23.94
C GLY A 354 18.66 -12.95 -24.26
N VAL A 355 18.71 -13.82 -23.25
CA VAL A 355 18.51 -15.27 -23.46
C VAL A 355 17.06 -15.53 -23.82
N SER A 356 16.82 -16.27 -24.91
CA SER A 356 15.47 -16.62 -25.34
C SER A 356 14.80 -17.57 -24.34
N VAL A 357 13.47 -17.47 -24.19
CA VAL A 357 12.69 -18.22 -23.19
C VAL A 357 12.92 -19.73 -23.28
N GLU A 358 13.10 -20.25 -24.49
CA GLU A 358 13.33 -21.67 -24.78
C GLU A 358 14.68 -22.18 -24.26
N ASN A 359 15.65 -21.27 -24.14
CA ASN A 359 17.02 -21.58 -23.73
C ASN A 359 17.28 -21.25 -22.25
N ILE A 360 16.33 -20.65 -21.53
CA ILE A 360 16.54 -20.26 -20.13
C ILE A 360 16.85 -21.49 -19.26
N SER A 361 16.12 -22.60 -19.44
CA SER A 361 16.28 -23.80 -18.61
C SER A 361 17.68 -24.44 -18.68
N SER A 362 18.37 -24.34 -19.82
CA SER A 362 19.73 -24.87 -20.02
C SER A 362 20.82 -23.97 -19.44
N HIS A 363 20.49 -22.71 -19.10
CA HIS A 363 21.42 -21.73 -18.53
C HIS A 363 21.23 -21.53 -17.02
N LEU A 364 20.27 -22.24 -16.41
CA LEU A 364 20.07 -22.24 -14.97
C LEU A 364 21.19 -23.00 -14.25
N SER A 365 21.52 -22.53 -13.06
CA SER A 365 22.37 -23.24 -12.11
C SER A 365 21.81 -24.63 -11.80
N PRO A 366 22.64 -25.63 -11.44
CA PRO A 366 22.16 -27.00 -11.20
C PRO A 366 21.03 -27.08 -10.17
N TRP A 367 21.08 -26.25 -9.13
CA TRP A 367 20.04 -26.20 -8.11
C TRP A 367 18.76 -25.53 -8.59
N ALA A 368 18.86 -24.39 -9.29
CA ALA A 368 17.70 -23.73 -9.89
C ALA A 368 17.05 -24.61 -10.97
N SER A 369 17.84 -25.33 -11.76
CA SER A 369 17.35 -26.29 -12.76
C SER A 369 16.58 -27.45 -12.10
N ALA A 370 17.11 -28.03 -11.03
CA ALA A 370 16.41 -29.10 -10.30
C ALA A 370 15.06 -28.61 -9.71
N LEU A 371 15.04 -27.42 -9.10
CA LEU A 371 13.80 -26.82 -8.60
C LEU A 371 12.83 -26.50 -9.75
N PHE A 372 13.34 -25.94 -10.85
CA PHE A 372 12.53 -25.64 -12.02
C PHE A 372 11.90 -26.91 -12.58
N GLU A 373 12.65 -28.01 -12.71
CA GLU A 373 12.12 -29.30 -13.19
C GLU A 373 11.11 -29.95 -12.24
N PHE A 374 11.29 -29.77 -10.92
CA PHE A 374 10.32 -30.22 -9.91
C PHE A 374 8.94 -29.54 -10.06
N LEU A 375 8.91 -28.28 -10.52
CA LEU A 375 7.66 -27.53 -10.63
C LEU A 375 6.76 -28.05 -11.77
N PRO A 376 5.43 -28.03 -11.57
CA PRO A 376 4.49 -28.40 -12.62
C PRO A 376 4.66 -27.56 -13.91
N PRO A 377 4.42 -28.14 -15.11
CA PRO A 377 4.66 -27.45 -16.38
C PRO A 377 3.97 -26.09 -16.54
N PHE A 378 2.79 -25.90 -15.94
CA PHE A 378 2.07 -24.61 -16.00
C PHE A 378 2.78 -23.52 -15.18
N ILE A 379 3.32 -23.86 -13.99
CA ILE A 379 4.11 -22.94 -13.18
C ILE A 379 5.41 -22.57 -13.89
N ARG A 380 6.10 -23.55 -14.49
CA ARG A 380 7.32 -23.30 -15.27
C ARG A 380 7.09 -22.24 -16.35
N LYS A 381 5.99 -22.33 -17.10
CA LYS A 381 5.61 -21.34 -18.10
C LYS A 381 5.34 -19.95 -17.50
N GLN A 382 4.68 -19.89 -16.34
CA GLN A 382 4.36 -18.64 -15.66
C GLN A 382 5.61 -17.94 -15.08
N LEU A 383 6.59 -18.70 -14.57
CA LEU A 383 7.87 -18.15 -14.07
C LEU A 383 8.76 -17.60 -15.19
N LEU A 384 8.60 -18.08 -16.42
CA LEU A 384 9.36 -17.63 -17.59
C LEU A 384 8.84 -16.32 -18.20
N LEU A 385 7.68 -15.80 -17.74
CA LEU A 385 7.15 -14.53 -18.22
C LEU A 385 8.11 -13.38 -17.95
N HIS A 386 8.13 -12.39 -18.86
CA HIS A 386 8.93 -11.19 -18.66
C HIS A 386 8.48 -10.43 -17.39
N PRO A 387 9.41 -9.80 -16.66
CA PRO A 387 9.08 -8.98 -15.50
C PRO A 387 8.07 -7.87 -15.79
N GLU A 388 7.39 -7.43 -14.73
CA GLU A 388 6.62 -6.19 -14.74
C GLU A 388 7.52 -4.98 -14.97
N SER A 389 6.89 -3.81 -15.15
CA SER A 389 7.60 -2.57 -15.40
C SER A 389 8.56 -2.19 -14.30
N ASP A 390 8.31 -2.68 -13.09
CA ASP A 390 9.11 -2.42 -11.91
C ASP A 390 10.23 -3.44 -11.65
N ASP A 391 10.50 -4.32 -12.62
CA ASP A 391 11.39 -5.50 -12.53
C ASP A 391 10.92 -6.59 -11.55
N SER A 392 9.68 -6.49 -11.03
CA SER A 392 9.07 -7.57 -10.24
C SER A 392 8.48 -8.68 -11.12
N ALA A 393 8.30 -9.87 -10.55
CA ALA A 393 7.62 -10.93 -11.26
C ALA A 393 6.14 -10.58 -11.50
N GLN A 394 5.52 -11.16 -12.52
CA GLN A 394 4.07 -11.03 -12.74
C GLN A 394 3.29 -11.90 -11.76
N LEU A 395 3.32 -11.54 -10.47
CA LEU A 395 2.80 -12.36 -9.36
C LEU A 395 1.33 -12.77 -9.55
N SER A 396 0.52 -11.89 -10.13
CA SER A 396 -0.89 -12.17 -10.39
C SER A 396 -1.10 -13.28 -11.43
N GLN A 397 -0.12 -13.54 -12.30
CA GLN A 397 -0.13 -14.64 -13.29
C GLN A 397 0.40 -15.97 -12.74
N ILE A 398 1.08 -15.96 -11.59
CA ILE A 398 1.63 -17.19 -10.99
C ILE A 398 0.56 -17.82 -10.10
N GLU A 399 0.03 -18.96 -10.54
CA GLU A 399 -1.08 -19.68 -9.92
C GLU A 399 -0.63 -20.49 -8.69
N THR A 400 -0.16 -19.76 -7.68
CA THR A 400 0.44 -20.30 -6.44
C THR A 400 -0.53 -21.19 -5.65
N GLU A 401 -1.82 -20.86 -5.66
CA GLU A 401 -2.89 -21.67 -5.09
C GLU A 401 -2.98 -23.05 -5.75
N LYS A 402 -2.83 -23.11 -7.08
CA LYS A 402 -2.89 -24.38 -7.82
C LYS A 402 -1.62 -25.19 -7.62
N LEU A 403 -0.46 -24.53 -7.55
CA LEU A 403 0.80 -25.15 -7.19
C LEU A 403 0.69 -25.84 -5.83
N LEU A 404 0.28 -25.11 -4.79
CA LEU A 404 0.15 -25.66 -3.44
C LEU A 404 -0.91 -26.75 -3.37
N ALA A 405 -2.08 -26.56 -4.00
CA ALA A 405 -3.13 -27.57 -4.04
C ALA A 405 -2.64 -28.89 -4.66
N GLN A 406 -1.90 -28.85 -5.77
CA GLN A 406 -1.36 -30.04 -6.42
C GLN A 406 -0.26 -30.74 -5.59
N LEU A 407 0.61 -29.96 -4.94
CA LEU A 407 1.65 -30.51 -4.07
C LEU A 407 1.03 -31.18 -2.83
N VAL A 408 0.04 -30.53 -2.21
CA VAL A 408 -0.71 -31.08 -1.09
C VAL A 408 -1.48 -32.34 -1.51
N GLU A 409 -2.17 -32.33 -2.66
CA GLU A 409 -2.87 -33.52 -3.16
C GLU A 409 -1.90 -34.70 -3.37
N THR A 410 -0.72 -34.44 -3.92
CA THR A 410 0.31 -35.45 -4.15
C THR A 410 0.81 -36.06 -2.84
N GLU A 411 1.11 -35.21 -1.86
CA GLU A 411 1.58 -35.64 -0.54
C GLU A 411 0.47 -36.35 0.26
N MET A 412 -0.78 -35.87 0.23
CA MET A 412 -1.91 -36.52 0.89
C MET A 412 -2.21 -37.90 0.29
N ASN A 413 -2.11 -38.05 -1.03
CA ASN A 413 -2.24 -39.34 -1.70
C ASN A 413 -1.12 -40.31 -1.31
N LYS A 414 0.10 -39.82 -1.10
CA LYS A 414 1.21 -40.61 -0.58
C LYS A 414 0.92 -41.07 0.86
N ARG A 415 0.53 -40.17 1.76
CA ARG A 415 0.15 -40.51 3.14
C ARG A 415 -1.00 -41.51 3.23
N LEU A 416 -1.98 -41.42 2.32
CA LEU A 416 -3.07 -42.38 2.22
C LEU A 416 -2.57 -43.78 1.83
N LYS A 417 -1.64 -43.88 0.86
CA LYS A 417 -1.03 -45.17 0.45
C LYS A 417 -0.17 -45.78 1.56
N GLU A 418 0.53 -44.94 2.32
CA GLU A 418 1.37 -45.35 3.46
C GLU A 418 0.55 -45.67 4.72
N GLY A 419 -0.74 -45.34 4.74
CA GLY A 419 -1.63 -45.56 5.90
C GLY A 419 -1.45 -44.58 7.05
N THR A 420 -0.64 -43.53 6.87
CA THR A 420 -0.41 -42.46 7.86
C THR A 420 -1.55 -41.44 7.89
N TYR A 421 -2.33 -41.35 6.81
CA TYR A 421 -3.58 -40.59 6.75
C TYR A 421 -4.77 -41.53 6.55
N LYS A 422 -5.77 -41.43 7.44
CA LYS A 422 -6.97 -42.28 7.43
C LYS A 422 -8.25 -41.54 7.03
N GLY A 423 -8.13 -40.28 6.60
CA GLY A 423 -9.30 -39.47 6.23
C GLY A 423 -9.80 -39.76 4.81
N LYS A 424 -10.82 -39.00 4.39
CA LYS A 424 -11.37 -39.07 3.03
C LYS A 424 -10.36 -38.60 1.99
N LYS A 425 -10.58 -38.98 0.72
CA LYS A 425 -9.81 -38.47 -0.42
C LYS A 425 -9.79 -36.94 -0.39
N PHE A 426 -8.59 -36.36 -0.44
CA PHE A 426 -8.37 -34.93 -0.51
C PHE A 426 -8.88 -34.38 -1.85
N ASN A 427 -9.68 -33.31 -1.80
CA ASN A 427 -10.14 -32.59 -2.98
C ASN A 427 -9.95 -31.09 -2.77
N ALA A 428 -9.25 -30.44 -3.69
CA ALA A 428 -8.99 -29.01 -3.64
C ALA A 428 -9.84 -28.23 -4.64
N ILE A 429 -10.30 -27.04 -4.25
CA ILE A 429 -10.91 -26.05 -5.14
C ILE A 429 -10.09 -24.76 -5.04
N CYS A 430 -9.68 -24.23 -6.18
CA CYS A 430 -8.81 -23.05 -6.25
C CYS A 430 -9.60 -21.81 -6.67
N HIS A 431 -9.37 -20.69 -5.98
CA HIS A 431 -9.91 -19.38 -6.32
C HIS A 431 -8.80 -18.34 -6.34
N PHE A 432 -8.95 -17.32 -7.18
CA PHE A 432 -8.13 -16.12 -7.12
C PHE A 432 -9.01 -14.88 -6.99
N PHE A 433 -8.90 -14.20 -5.84
CA PHE A 433 -9.68 -13.02 -5.54
C PHE A 433 -8.85 -11.73 -5.62
N GLY A 434 -9.36 -10.77 -6.39
CA GLY A 434 -8.77 -9.44 -6.52
C GLY A 434 -9.41 -8.61 -7.63
N TYR A 435 -9.48 -9.16 -8.85
CA TYR A 435 -10.03 -8.45 -10.02
C TYR A 435 -11.51 -8.04 -9.86
N GLN A 436 -12.30 -8.88 -9.19
CA GLN A 436 -13.70 -8.60 -8.90
C GLN A 436 -13.89 -7.54 -7.80
N ALA A 437 -12.90 -7.35 -6.93
CA ALA A 437 -12.98 -6.41 -5.81
C ALA A 437 -12.43 -5.02 -6.16
N ARG A 438 -11.41 -4.92 -7.03
CA ARG A 438 -10.78 -3.63 -7.40
C ARG A 438 -11.70 -2.66 -8.17
N GLY A 439 -12.81 -3.16 -8.71
CA GLY A 439 -13.85 -2.37 -9.39
C GLY A 439 -15.09 -2.11 -8.54
N ALA A 440 -15.09 -2.53 -7.27
CA ALA A 440 -16.24 -2.37 -6.39
C ALA A 440 -16.52 -0.90 -6.08
N LEU A 441 -17.77 -0.60 -5.73
CA LEU A 441 -18.13 0.69 -5.16
C LEU A 441 -17.37 0.90 -3.83
N PRO A 442 -16.75 2.08 -3.62
CA PRO A 442 -16.02 2.36 -2.40
C PRO A 442 -16.91 2.35 -1.16
N SER A 443 -16.34 1.86 -0.06
CA SER A 443 -16.91 1.98 1.28
C SER A 443 -17.07 3.45 1.68
N LYS A 444 -17.87 3.72 2.72
CA LYS A 444 -17.99 5.08 3.28
C LYS A 444 -16.62 5.63 3.68
N PHE A 445 -15.81 4.82 4.35
CA PHE A 445 -14.45 5.16 4.75
C PHE A 445 -13.55 5.55 3.58
N ASP A 446 -13.50 4.76 2.49
CA ASP A 446 -12.66 5.07 1.33
C ASP A 446 -13.20 6.27 0.52
N CYS A 447 -14.52 6.50 0.52
CA CYS A 447 -15.11 7.73 -0.04
C CYS A 447 -14.62 8.98 0.71
N ASP A 448 -14.74 8.97 2.04
CA ASP A 448 -14.32 10.07 2.91
C ASP A 448 -12.81 10.28 2.81
N TYR A 449 -12.03 9.22 2.95
CA TYR A 449 -10.57 9.30 2.94
C TYR A 449 -10.03 9.78 1.59
N GLY A 450 -10.55 9.26 0.47
CA GLY A 450 -10.20 9.74 -0.87
C GLY A 450 -10.55 11.21 -1.06
N TYR A 451 -11.77 11.61 -0.69
CA TYR A 451 -12.22 13.00 -0.81
C TYR A 451 -11.36 13.97 0.00
N VAL A 452 -11.07 13.64 1.26
CA VAL A 452 -10.20 14.42 2.14
C VAL A 452 -8.79 14.57 1.56
N LEU A 453 -8.19 13.48 1.07
CA LEU A 453 -6.86 13.55 0.45
C LEU A 453 -6.82 14.47 -0.79
N GLY A 454 -7.91 14.52 -1.57
CA GLY A 454 -8.06 15.48 -2.67
C GLY A 454 -8.00 16.94 -2.20
N HIS A 455 -8.70 17.27 -1.12
CA HIS A 455 -8.63 18.59 -0.49
C HIS A 455 -7.23 18.91 0.06
N VAL A 456 -6.57 17.94 0.69
CA VAL A 456 -5.19 18.07 1.18
C VAL A 456 -4.23 18.40 0.04
N CYS A 457 -4.38 17.80 -1.14
CA CYS A 457 -3.55 18.11 -2.31
C CYS A 457 -3.63 19.59 -2.71
N TYR A 458 -4.81 20.20 -2.63
CA TYR A 458 -4.96 21.64 -2.86
C TYR A 458 -4.22 22.46 -1.80
N HIS A 459 -4.31 22.08 -0.51
CA HIS A 459 -3.64 22.80 0.57
C HIS A 459 -2.11 22.72 0.46
N ILE A 460 -1.57 21.58 0.01
CA ILE A 460 -0.15 21.41 -0.33
C ILE A 460 0.28 22.38 -1.43
N LEU A 461 -0.53 22.50 -2.49
CA LEU A 461 -0.30 23.44 -3.59
C LEU A 461 -0.35 24.90 -3.11
N ALA A 462 -1.37 25.26 -2.34
CA ALA A 462 -1.53 26.61 -1.79
C ALA A 462 -0.32 27.00 -0.92
N ALA A 463 0.22 26.06 -0.14
CA ALA A 463 1.42 26.23 0.66
C ALA A 463 2.74 26.17 -0.14
N GLY A 464 2.68 25.97 -1.47
CA GLY A 464 3.84 25.99 -2.36
C GLY A 464 4.77 24.77 -2.26
N LEU A 465 4.29 23.67 -1.68
CA LEU A 465 5.10 22.50 -1.33
C LEU A 465 5.36 21.59 -2.54
N ASN A 466 6.60 21.14 -2.73
CA ASN A 466 7.03 20.26 -3.83
C ASN A 466 7.57 18.93 -3.30
N GLY A 467 7.15 17.80 -3.87
CA GLY A 467 7.66 16.48 -3.48
C GLY A 467 7.04 15.94 -2.19
N TYR A 468 5.81 16.37 -1.88
CA TYR A 468 5.07 15.95 -0.70
C TYR A 468 4.00 14.92 -1.03
N MET A 469 3.74 14.04 -0.07
CA MET A 469 2.58 13.17 -0.04
C MET A 469 1.47 13.79 0.80
N ALA A 470 0.23 13.71 0.32
CA ALA A 470 -0.95 14.04 1.12
C ALA A 470 -1.14 13.01 2.24
N THR A 471 -1.28 13.46 3.48
CA THR A 471 -1.39 12.57 4.65
C THR A 471 -2.58 12.93 5.53
N VAL A 472 -3.20 11.88 6.09
CA VAL A 472 -4.27 11.99 7.09
C VAL A 472 -4.00 10.97 8.19
N THR A 473 -4.07 11.42 9.43
CA THR A 473 -3.87 10.56 10.62
C THR A 473 -5.10 10.59 11.51
N ASN A 474 -5.13 9.68 12.49
CA ASN A 474 -6.26 9.40 13.36
C ASN A 474 -7.46 8.81 12.60
N LEU A 475 -7.20 7.97 11.59
CA LEU A 475 -8.23 7.39 10.71
C LEU A 475 -9.16 6.42 11.45
N LYS A 476 -8.78 5.89 12.61
CA LYS A 476 -9.67 5.10 13.48
C LYS A 476 -10.82 5.92 14.06
N SER A 477 -10.63 7.23 14.24
CA SER A 477 -11.64 8.14 14.78
C SER A 477 -12.66 8.58 13.71
N PRO A 478 -13.77 9.21 14.11
CA PRO A 478 -14.66 9.90 13.15
C PRO A 478 -13.93 10.99 12.37
N VAL A 479 -14.42 11.31 11.16
CA VAL A 479 -13.78 12.25 10.22
C VAL A 479 -13.52 13.63 10.84
N SER A 480 -14.40 14.09 11.72
CA SER A 480 -14.25 15.35 12.46
C SER A 480 -12.99 15.43 13.33
N LYS A 481 -12.35 14.29 13.66
CA LYS A 481 -11.12 14.20 14.45
C LYS A 481 -9.90 13.84 13.62
N TRP A 482 -10.04 13.69 12.31
CA TRP A 482 -8.90 13.43 11.42
C TRP A 482 -7.97 14.63 11.40
N LYS A 483 -6.67 14.35 11.40
CA LYS A 483 -5.63 15.39 11.32
C LYS A 483 -5.01 15.32 9.93
N CYS A 484 -5.09 16.43 9.20
CA CYS A 484 -4.61 16.54 7.83
C CYS A 484 -3.22 17.20 7.79
N GLY A 485 -2.36 16.73 6.90
CA GLY A 485 -1.03 17.28 6.74
C GLY A 485 -0.39 16.85 5.43
N ALA A 486 0.91 17.07 5.35
CA ALA A 486 1.74 16.62 4.25
C ALA A 486 3.12 16.24 4.77
N ALA A 487 3.69 15.18 4.20
CA ALA A 487 5.04 14.72 4.53
C ALA A 487 5.88 14.61 3.25
N PRO A 488 7.17 15.00 3.28
CA PRO A 488 8.06 14.83 2.13
C PRO A 488 8.16 13.35 1.75
N ILE A 489 8.02 13.02 0.46
CA ILE A 489 8.06 11.61 0.01
C ILE A 489 9.42 10.98 0.34
N THR A 490 10.50 11.76 0.32
CA THR A 490 11.86 11.35 0.66
C THR A 490 12.01 10.80 2.08
N SER A 491 11.19 11.27 3.03
CA SER A 491 11.16 10.75 4.41
C SER A 491 10.63 9.31 4.51
N MET A 492 9.88 8.87 3.49
CA MET A 492 9.28 7.54 3.40
C MET A 492 10.11 6.57 2.55
N MET A 493 11.30 6.97 2.08
CA MET A 493 12.14 6.17 1.20
C MET A 493 13.09 5.26 1.96
N THR A 494 13.43 4.13 1.34
CA THR A 494 14.48 3.22 1.79
C THR A 494 15.37 2.82 0.62
N VAL A 495 16.56 2.31 0.92
CA VAL A 495 17.53 1.88 -0.08
C VAL A 495 17.77 0.39 0.07
N LYS A 496 17.30 -0.39 -0.90
CA LYS A 496 17.57 -1.84 -0.91
C LYS A 496 19.06 -2.07 -1.13
N ARG A 497 19.65 -2.98 -0.35
CA ARG A 497 21.03 -3.44 -0.52
C ARG A 497 20.98 -4.91 -0.94
N TRP A 498 21.58 -5.23 -2.08
CA TRP A 498 21.71 -6.62 -2.53
C TRP A 498 23.12 -7.11 -2.27
N SER A 499 23.25 -8.26 -1.60
CA SER A 499 24.53 -8.96 -1.49
C SER A 499 24.66 -9.93 -2.66
N ARG A 500 25.61 -9.67 -3.58
CA ARG A 500 26.07 -10.68 -4.54
C ARG A 500 27.41 -11.23 -4.05
N GLY A 501 27.34 -12.28 -3.23
CA GLY A 501 28.52 -12.94 -2.69
C GLY A 501 29.19 -12.22 -1.52
N PRO A 502 30.36 -12.70 -1.04
CA PRO A 502 30.94 -12.29 0.24
C PRO A 502 31.52 -10.87 0.28
N THR A 503 31.69 -10.20 -0.87
CA THR A 503 32.54 -8.99 -0.96
C THR A 503 31.92 -7.77 -1.63
N THR A 504 30.81 -7.86 -2.37
CA THR A 504 30.19 -6.68 -3.01
C THR A 504 28.69 -6.59 -2.74
N SER A 505 28.30 -5.56 -1.99
CA SER A 505 26.90 -5.16 -1.83
C SER A 505 26.58 -4.08 -2.87
N GLN A 506 25.70 -4.37 -3.82
CA GLN A 506 25.18 -3.33 -4.72
C GLN A 506 24.12 -2.52 -3.97
N ILE A 507 24.31 -1.20 -3.96
CA ILE A 507 23.35 -0.25 -3.39
C ILE A 507 22.27 0.00 -4.46
N GLY A 508 21.01 -0.26 -4.12
CA GLY A 508 19.88 -0.01 -4.99
C GLY A 508 19.50 1.47 -5.08
N LYS A 509 18.60 1.78 -6.01
CA LYS A 509 18.03 3.13 -6.10
C LYS A 509 17.10 3.36 -4.90
N PRO A 510 17.09 4.56 -4.31
CA PRO A 510 16.06 4.93 -3.34
C PRO A 510 14.66 4.71 -3.91
N ALA A 511 13.78 4.12 -3.12
CA ALA A 511 12.37 3.99 -3.45
C ALA A 511 11.53 4.17 -2.18
N VAL A 512 10.27 4.57 -2.34
CA VAL A 512 9.32 4.58 -1.22
C VAL A 512 9.28 3.19 -0.59
N HIS A 513 9.32 3.13 0.73
CA HIS A 513 9.35 1.89 1.46
C HIS A 513 8.04 1.14 1.29
N MET A 514 8.13 -0.14 0.94
CA MET A 514 7.01 -1.07 0.90
C MET A 514 6.95 -1.79 2.24
N ALA A 515 5.97 -1.46 3.07
CA ALA A 515 5.80 -2.07 4.37
C ALA A 515 5.15 -3.45 4.24
N GLY A 516 5.82 -4.47 4.78
CA GLY A 516 5.21 -5.79 5.02
C GLY A 516 4.35 -5.81 6.29
N VAL A 517 3.70 -6.94 6.54
CA VAL A 517 3.05 -7.21 7.83
C VAL A 517 4.08 -7.18 8.95
N ASP A 518 3.82 -6.39 9.99
CA ASP A 518 4.63 -6.38 11.20
C ASP A 518 4.31 -7.61 12.06
N LEU A 519 5.22 -8.58 12.09
CA LEU A 519 5.12 -9.80 12.89
C LEU A 519 5.23 -9.57 14.40
N LYS A 520 5.46 -8.32 14.83
CA LYS A 520 5.35 -7.87 16.23
C LYS A 520 4.15 -6.94 16.45
N GLY A 521 3.38 -6.67 15.40
CA GLY A 521 2.25 -5.76 15.42
C GLY A 521 1.00 -6.39 16.02
N LYS A 522 0.12 -5.55 16.57
CA LYS A 522 -1.13 -5.97 17.24
C LYS A 522 -2.07 -6.77 16.33
N ALA A 523 -2.15 -6.43 15.04
CA ALA A 523 -3.00 -7.13 14.09
C ALA A 523 -2.53 -8.59 13.86
N TYR A 524 -1.21 -8.79 13.73
CA TYR A 524 -0.62 -10.12 13.64
C TYR A 524 -0.75 -10.89 14.96
N GLU A 525 -0.54 -10.22 16.10
CA GLU A 525 -0.73 -10.84 17.41
C GLU A 525 -2.17 -11.35 17.59
N LEU A 526 -3.17 -10.57 17.18
CA LEU A 526 -4.58 -10.98 17.21
C LEU A 526 -4.83 -12.23 16.34
N LEU A 527 -4.24 -12.31 15.15
CA LEU A 527 -4.32 -13.50 14.31
C LEU A 527 -3.66 -14.70 15.01
N ARG A 528 -2.44 -14.52 15.54
CA ARG A 528 -1.65 -15.56 16.19
C ARG A 528 -2.34 -16.14 17.43
N GLN A 529 -3.01 -15.31 18.22
CA GLN A 529 -3.77 -15.76 19.39
C GLN A 529 -4.94 -16.67 19.02
N ASN A 530 -5.54 -16.48 17.84
CA ASN A 530 -6.73 -17.21 17.41
C ASN A 530 -6.43 -18.33 16.39
N SER A 531 -5.23 -18.39 15.82
CA SER A 531 -4.90 -19.29 14.69
C SER A 531 -5.15 -20.77 14.98
N SER A 532 -4.87 -21.24 16.20
CA SER A 532 -5.13 -22.63 16.60
C SER A 532 -6.63 -22.96 16.67
N SER A 533 -7.44 -22.01 17.17
CA SER A 533 -8.90 -22.16 17.18
C SER A 533 -9.45 -22.09 15.75
N PHE A 534 -9.03 -21.13 14.93
CA PHE A 534 -9.43 -21.05 13.51
C PHE A 534 -9.11 -22.34 12.74
N LEU A 535 -7.93 -22.92 12.98
CA LEU A 535 -7.50 -24.15 12.31
C LEU A 535 -8.39 -25.34 12.66
N MET A 536 -8.72 -25.52 13.94
CA MET A 536 -9.37 -26.73 14.42
C MET A 536 -10.90 -26.61 14.51
N GLU A 537 -11.41 -25.40 14.73
CA GLU A 537 -12.82 -25.08 14.94
C GLU A 537 -13.36 -24.39 13.70
N ASP A 538 -14.61 -24.67 13.33
CA ASP A 538 -15.24 -24.04 12.17
C ASP A 538 -15.98 -22.77 12.59
N ILE A 539 -15.25 -21.86 13.25
CA ILE A 539 -15.76 -20.59 13.77
C ILE A 539 -15.72 -19.48 12.71
N TYR A 540 -16.10 -19.83 11.49
CA TYR A 540 -16.16 -18.92 10.35
C TYR A 540 -17.08 -17.74 10.66
N ARG A 541 -16.65 -16.55 10.24
CA ARG A 541 -17.43 -15.32 10.38
C ARG A 541 -17.86 -14.83 9.02
N ASN A 542 -19.11 -14.40 8.89
CA ASN A 542 -19.60 -13.74 7.68
C ASN A 542 -19.86 -12.26 7.94
N PRO A 543 -19.02 -11.33 7.44
CA PRO A 543 -19.23 -9.89 7.60
C PRO A 543 -20.39 -9.36 6.73
N GLY A 544 -20.91 -10.18 5.81
CA GLY A 544 -21.93 -9.78 4.85
C GLY A 544 -21.40 -8.90 3.72
N PRO A 545 -22.27 -8.47 2.79
CA PRO A 545 -21.91 -7.52 1.75
C PRO A 545 -21.52 -6.16 2.30
N LEU A 546 -20.71 -5.42 1.53
CA LEU A 546 -20.40 -4.02 1.84
C LEU A 546 -21.69 -3.22 2.04
N GLN A 547 -21.86 -2.68 3.24
CA GLN A 547 -22.99 -1.81 3.58
C GLN A 547 -22.61 -0.36 3.35
N PHE A 548 -23.57 0.42 2.86
CA PHE A 548 -23.39 1.85 2.58
C PHE A 548 -24.12 2.77 3.55
N GLU A 549 -25.04 2.20 4.33
CA GLU A 549 -25.80 2.84 5.38
C GLU A 549 -25.84 1.95 6.63
N GLY A 550 -26.18 2.54 7.77
CA GLY A 550 -26.29 1.84 9.05
C GLY A 550 -24.93 1.48 9.69
N PRO A 551 -24.95 0.74 10.82
CA PRO A 551 -23.76 0.49 11.63
C PRO A 551 -22.63 -0.24 10.87
N GLY A 552 -22.99 -1.10 9.91
CA GLY A 552 -22.02 -1.83 9.08
C GLY A 552 -21.19 -0.92 8.17
N ALA A 553 -21.74 0.21 7.73
CA ALA A 553 -21.04 1.15 6.85
C ALA A 553 -19.93 1.92 7.56
N GLU A 554 -20.06 2.11 8.88
CA GLU A 554 -19.09 2.81 9.74
C GLU A 554 -17.92 1.92 10.21
N THR A 555 -17.99 0.62 9.91
CA THR A 555 -16.92 -0.33 10.26
C THR A 555 -15.64 0.05 9.52
N LYS A 556 -14.51 -0.01 10.20
CA LYS A 556 -13.17 0.22 9.63
C LYS A 556 -12.39 -1.09 9.59
N PRO A 557 -11.25 -1.16 8.88
CA PRO A 557 -10.41 -2.35 8.91
C PRO A 557 -10.01 -2.70 10.36
N ILE A 558 -10.00 -3.99 10.68
CA ILE A 558 -9.61 -4.49 12.00
C ILE A 558 -8.16 -4.09 12.26
N SER A 559 -7.27 -4.29 11.29
CA SER A 559 -5.86 -3.88 11.35
C SER A 559 -5.67 -2.40 11.68
N LEU A 560 -6.48 -1.50 11.11
CA LEU A 560 -6.45 -0.08 11.44
C LEU A 560 -6.96 0.19 12.87
N SER A 561 -7.99 -0.54 13.28
CA SER A 561 -8.67 -0.32 14.56
C SER A 561 -7.87 -0.80 15.78
N VAL A 562 -7.10 -1.88 15.60
CA VAL A 562 -6.28 -2.47 16.68
C VAL A 562 -4.90 -1.84 16.80
N GLU A 563 -4.39 -1.25 15.73
CA GLU A 563 -3.09 -0.58 15.76
C GLU A 563 -3.20 0.82 16.38
N ASP A 564 -2.36 1.09 17.39
CA ASP A 564 -2.25 2.43 17.97
C ASP A 564 -1.12 3.22 17.29
N ARG A 565 -1.42 3.81 16.15
CA ARG A 565 -0.48 4.63 15.36
C ARG A 565 -0.75 6.14 15.48
N ASP A 566 -1.08 6.66 16.67
CA ASP A 566 -1.07 8.12 16.88
C ASP A 566 0.37 8.61 17.07
N TYR A 567 1.20 8.48 16.04
CA TYR A 567 2.61 8.87 16.06
C TYR A 567 2.76 10.35 16.41
N MET A 568 2.06 11.22 15.68
CA MET A 568 2.09 12.66 15.90
C MET A 568 1.52 13.06 17.26
N GLY A 569 0.44 12.43 17.73
CA GLY A 569 -0.06 12.68 19.09
C GLY A 569 0.92 12.25 20.17
N ARG A 570 1.65 11.15 19.98
CA ARG A 570 2.72 10.73 20.89
C ARG A 570 3.92 11.69 20.87
N ILE A 571 4.31 12.22 19.71
CA ILE A 571 5.33 13.28 19.64
C ILE A 571 4.87 14.52 20.41
N LYS A 572 3.62 14.96 20.19
CA LYS A 572 3.07 16.12 20.92
C LYS A 572 3.03 15.86 22.43
N GLN A 573 2.64 14.66 22.85
CA GLN A 573 2.66 14.27 24.26
C GLN A 573 4.09 14.29 24.84
N LEU A 574 5.09 13.85 24.07
CA LEU A 574 6.50 13.93 24.45
C LEU A 574 6.94 15.40 24.59
N GLN A 575 6.60 16.27 23.64
CA GLN A 575 6.87 17.71 23.71
C GLN A 575 6.24 18.35 24.96
N GLU A 576 5.01 17.98 25.30
CA GLU A 576 4.33 18.44 26.52
C GLU A 576 5.08 17.99 27.79
N TYR A 577 5.62 16.76 27.83
CA TYR A 577 6.47 16.32 28.94
C TYR A 577 7.78 17.09 29.02
N LEU A 578 8.43 17.37 27.89
CA LEU A 578 9.66 18.16 27.85
C LEU A 578 9.43 19.59 28.33
N GLU A 579 8.34 20.24 27.92
CA GLU A 579 7.97 21.57 28.41
C GLU A 579 7.61 21.55 29.90
N LYS A 580 6.98 20.48 30.41
CA LYS A 580 6.79 20.30 31.86
C LYS A 580 8.13 20.22 32.59
N VAL A 581 9.08 19.41 32.12
CA VAL A 581 10.42 19.31 32.72
C VAL A 581 11.10 20.68 32.72
N LYS A 582 11.10 21.38 31.58
CA LYS A 582 11.64 22.74 31.45
C LYS A 582 10.96 23.75 32.40
N SER A 583 9.66 23.60 32.66
CA SER A 583 8.94 24.45 33.60
C SER A 583 9.30 24.20 35.06
N ILE A 584 9.63 22.95 35.42
CA ILE A 584 10.03 22.52 36.77
C ILE A 584 11.49 22.91 37.05
N VAL A 585 12.38 22.74 36.07
CA VAL A 585 13.83 22.97 36.20
C VAL A 585 14.18 24.43 35.84
N LYS A 586 13.58 25.39 36.57
CA LYS A 586 13.90 26.83 36.44
C LYS A 586 15.00 27.25 37.42
N PRO A 587 15.70 28.37 37.16
CA PRO A 587 16.63 28.97 38.13
C PRO A 587 15.95 29.16 39.49
N GLY A 588 16.49 28.52 40.54
CA GLY A 588 15.90 28.49 41.89
C GLY A 588 15.27 27.14 42.30
N CYS A 589 15.22 26.13 41.43
CA CYS A 589 14.85 24.78 41.83
C CYS A 589 15.91 24.13 42.74
N SER A 590 15.51 23.17 43.58
CA SER A 590 16.44 22.46 44.47
C SER A 590 17.48 21.66 43.68
N GLN A 591 18.68 21.49 44.25
CA GLN A 591 19.73 20.67 43.60
C GLN A 591 19.29 19.22 43.39
N ASP A 592 18.47 18.65 44.27
CA ASP A 592 18.00 17.28 44.17
C ASP A 592 17.09 17.09 42.95
N VAL A 593 16.18 18.05 42.70
CA VAL A 593 15.30 18.06 41.52
C VAL A 593 16.12 18.18 40.24
N LEU A 594 17.11 19.07 40.21
CA LEU A 594 18.00 19.24 39.06
C LEU A 594 18.79 17.95 38.78
N LYS A 595 19.36 17.32 39.82
CA LYS A 595 20.14 16.08 39.70
C LYS A 595 19.27 14.91 39.21
N ALA A 596 18.05 14.78 39.74
CA ALA A 596 17.11 13.75 39.31
C ALA A 596 16.69 13.95 37.84
N ALA A 597 16.38 15.19 37.43
CA ALA A 597 16.02 15.50 36.05
C ALA A 597 17.16 15.18 35.08
N VAL A 598 18.40 15.60 35.39
CA VAL A 598 19.58 15.29 34.55
C VAL A 598 19.80 13.80 34.43
N SER A 599 19.72 13.05 35.55
CA SER A 599 19.92 11.59 35.53
C SER A 599 18.85 10.86 34.72
N ALA A 600 17.58 11.25 34.85
CA ALA A 600 16.49 10.65 34.09
C ALA A 600 16.63 10.94 32.59
N MET A 601 16.93 12.19 32.23
CA MET A 601 17.12 12.58 30.83
C MET A 601 18.33 11.88 30.20
N ALA A 602 19.46 11.77 30.91
CA ALA A 602 20.63 11.03 30.44
C ALA A 602 20.29 9.55 30.16
N SER A 603 19.60 8.88 31.08
CA SER A 603 19.18 7.49 30.90
C SER A 603 18.24 7.30 29.70
N VAL A 604 17.31 8.24 29.48
CA VAL A 604 16.43 8.24 28.31
C VAL A 604 17.25 8.43 27.04
N THR A 605 18.18 9.39 27.01
CA THR A 605 19.05 9.62 25.85
C THR A 605 19.91 8.41 25.52
N ASP A 606 20.48 7.73 26.51
CA ASP A 606 21.28 6.52 26.31
C ASP A 606 20.44 5.38 25.71
N MET A 607 19.25 5.14 26.28
CA MET A 607 18.31 4.14 25.74
C MET A 607 17.91 4.45 24.29
N LEU A 608 17.55 5.70 23.99
CA LEU A 608 17.17 6.11 22.64
C LEU A 608 18.35 5.99 21.66
N THR A 609 19.57 6.31 22.10
CA THR A 609 20.78 6.16 21.30
C THR A 609 21.00 4.69 20.93
N ILE A 610 20.87 3.78 21.90
CA ILE A 610 20.94 2.33 21.67
C ILE A 610 19.85 1.87 20.70
N MET A 611 18.61 2.33 20.87
CA MET A 611 17.48 1.94 20.01
C MET A 611 17.59 2.50 18.57
N SER A 612 18.20 3.67 18.41
CA SER A 612 18.45 4.30 17.10
C SER A 612 19.67 3.71 16.37
N SER A 613 20.46 2.88 17.06
CA SER A 613 21.61 2.19 16.49
C SER A 613 21.13 1.01 15.63
N PRO A 614 21.61 0.84 14.38
CA PRO A 614 21.15 -0.23 13.50
C PRO A 614 21.47 -1.62 14.09
N SER A 615 20.44 -2.32 14.54
CA SER A 615 20.55 -3.70 15.00
C SER A 615 20.69 -4.65 13.81
N PHE A 616 21.95 -4.95 13.42
CA PHE A 616 22.52 -6.25 13.00
C PHE A 616 23.72 -6.07 12.05
N SER A 617 24.94 -6.05 12.62
CA SER A 617 26.11 -6.64 11.96
C SER A 617 26.54 -7.83 12.83
N GLY A 618 26.04 -9.02 12.49
CA GLY A 618 26.58 -10.26 13.01
C GLY A 618 28.01 -10.43 12.50
N GLN A 619 28.99 -9.96 13.27
CA GLN A 619 30.36 -10.46 13.24
C GLN A 619 30.65 -11.01 14.62
N ALA A 620 30.44 -12.32 14.78
CA ALA A 620 31.13 -13.08 15.81
C ALA A 620 32.63 -12.96 15.51
N THR A 621 33.37 -12.41 16.45
CA THR A 621 34.83 -12.38 16.43
C THR A 621 35.33 -13.72 16.97
N ILE A 622 36.09 -14.42 16.11
CA ILE A 622 36.91 -15.64 16.34
C ILE A 622 36.14 -16.95 16.47
#